data_AF-A0A0K1S3G4-F1
#
_entry.id   AF-A0A0K1S3G4-F1
#
_cell.length_a   1.000
_cell.length_b   1.000
_cell.length_c   1.000
_cell.angle_alpha   90.00
_cell.angle_beta   90.00
_cell.angle_gamma   90.00
#
_symmetry.space_group_name_H-M   'P 1'
#
loop_
_entity.id
_entity.type
_entity.pdbx_description
1 polymer ?
#
loop_
_entity_poly.entity_id
_entity_poly.type
_entity_poly.pdbx_seq_one_letter_code
_entity_poly.pdbx_strand_id
1 'polypeptide(L)' 'MKSILGELPITEKQAKKLEIKSRTQMSPMLEKNCLLLSGDESYEKSAQKIKSLTGIAVSHSTQQRLVHR' A
#
# COMPACT_ATOMS: atom_id res chain seq x y z
N MET A 1 2.62 -2.88 -9.94
CA MET A 1 1.85 -2.61 -8.71
C MET A 1 2.82 -2.45 -7.54
N LYS A 2 2.63 -1.48 -6.65
CA LYS A 2 3.42 -1.36 -5.42
C LYS A 2 3.01 -2.41 -4.39
N SER A 3 3.95 -3.18 -3.88
CA SER A 3 3.72 -4.20 -2.87
C SER A 3 4.75 -4.11 -1.74
N ILE A 4 4.53 -4.82 -0.65
CA ILE A 4 5.52 -4.91 0.44
C ILE A 4 6.88 -5.50 0.02
N LEU A 5 6.94 -6.19 -1.13
CA LEU A 5 8.14 -6.83 -1.66
C LEU A 5 8.85 -5.99 -2.73
N GLY A 6 8.31 -4.84 -3.12
CA GLY A 6 8.77 -4.14 -4.33
C GLY A 6 7.64 -3.77 -5.29
N GLU A 7 8.04 -3.22 -6.43
CA GLU A 7 7.15 -3.13 -7.59
C GLU A 7 7.04 -4.50 -8.25
N LEU A 8 5.83 -5.07 -8.20
CA LEU A 8 5.55 -6.36 -8.82
C LEU A 8 4.85 -6.15 -10.18
N PRO A 9 5.42 -6.68 -11.27
CA PRO A 9 4.70 -6.80 -12.53
C PRO A 9 3.67 -7.93 -12.38
N ILE A 10 2.39 -7.58 -12.48
CA ILE A 10 1.27 -8.53 -12.40
C ILE A 10 0.64 -8.61 -13.78
N THR A 11 0.56 -9.81 -14.34
CA THR A 11 -0.18 -10.05 -15.59
C THR A 11 -1.68 -10.10 -15.33
N GLU A 12 -2.51 -9.87 -16.36
CA GLU A 12 -3.97 -9.95 -16.24
C GLU A 12 -4.45 -11.31 -15.72
N LYS A 13 -3.81 -12.40 -16.16
CA LYS A 13 -4.12 -13.77 -15.68
C LYS A 13 -3.86 -13.91 -14.18
N GLN A 14 -2.75 -13.37 -13.69
CA GLN A 14 -2.43 -13.37 -12.25
C GLN A 14 -3.37 -12.46 -11.47
N ALA A 15 -3.70 -11.27 -12.00
CA ALA A 15 -4.66 -10.37 -11.37
C ALA A 15 -6.04 -11.03 -11.20
N LYS A 16 -6.52 -11.74 -12.23
CA LYS A 16 -7.78 -12.48 -12.17
C LYS A 16 -7.73 -13.63 -11.15
N LYS A 17 -6.62 -14.38 -11.10
CA LYS A 17 -6.43 -15.47 -10.13
C LYS A 17 -6.36 -14.98 -8.68
N LEU A 18 -5.76 -13.81 -8.47
CA LEU A 18 -5.59 -13.18 -7.15
C LEU A 18 -6.76 -12.25 -6.79
N GLU A 19 -7.81 -12.21 -7.60
CA GLU A 19 -8.99 -11.36 -7.41
C GLU A 19 -8.65 -9.87 -7.20
N ILE A 20 -7.57 -9.42 -7.84
CA ILE A 20 -7.12 -8.04 -7.76
C ILE A 20 -8.04 -7.17 -8.61
N LYS A 21 -8.69 -6.17 -7.99
CA LYS A 21 -9.52 -5.19 -8.70
C LYS A 21 -8.72 -4.49 -9.79
N SER A 22 -9.38 -4.21 -10.92
CA SER A 22 -8.75 -3.46 -12.01
C SER A 22 -8.31 -2.07 -11.55
N ARG A 23 -7.21 -1.56 -12.12
CA ARG A 23 -6.59 -0.26 -11.80
C ARG A 23 -6.07 -0.11 -10.35
N THR A 24 -5.91 -1.22 -9.63
CA THR A 24 -5.28 -1.22 -8.31
C THR A 24 -3.78 -0.93 -8.41
N GLN A 25 -3.34 0.20 -7.85
CA GLN A 25 -1.92 0.60 -7.86
C GLN A 25 -1.11 -0.01 -6.72
N MET A 26 -1.78 -0.44 -5.64
CA MET A 26 -1.17 -0.88 -4.39
C MET A 26 -1.73 -2.24 -3.97
N SER A 27 -0.86 -3.16 -3.57
CA SER A 27 -1.29 -4.49 -3.13
C SER A 27 -2.18 -4.39 -1.87
N PRO A 28 -3.17 -5.28 -1.69
CA PRO A 28 -4.05 -5.27 -0.51
C PRO A 28 -3.28 -5.33 0.82
N MET A 29 -2.15 -6.07 0.85
CA MET A 29 -1.33 -6.16 2.06
C MET A 29 -0.63 -4.83 2.40
N LEU A 30 -0.09 -4.15 1.38
CA LEU A 30 0.51 -2.82 1.57
C LEU A 30 -0.55 -1.78 1.99
N GLU A 31 -1.76 -1.87 1.42
CA GLU A 31 -2.89 -1.03 1.82
C GLU A 31 -3.27 -1.23 3.28
N LYS A 32 -3.41 -2.49 3.71
CA LYS A 32 -3.71 -2.85 5.10
C LYS A 32 -2.65 -2.30 6.08
N ASN A 33 -1.37 -2.43 5.75
CA ASN A 33 -0.30 -1.91 6.61
C ASN A 33 -0.35 -0.38 6.73
N CYS A 34 -0.64 0.34 5.63
CA CYS A 34 -0.82 1.79 5.68
C CYS A 34 -1.98 2.20 6.60
N LEU A 35 -3.12 1.50 6.50
CA LEU A 35 -4.30 1.76 7.34
C LEU A 35 -4.03 1.49 8.82
N LEU A 36 -3.40 0.37 9.14
CA LEU A 36 -3.05 0.02 10.53
C LEU A 36 -2.12 1.06 11.15
N LEU A 37 -1.02 1.39 10.46
CA LEU A 37 -0.06 2.37 10.98
C LEU A 37 -0.69 3.76 11.10
N SER A 38 -1.48 4.19 10.11
CA SER A 38 -2.17 5.48 10.17
C SER A 38 -3.19 5.59 11.31
N GLY A 39 -3.67 4.47 11.85
CA GLY A 39 -4.54 4.45 13.03
C GLY A 39 -3.78 4.59 14.36
N ASP A 40 -2.53 4.13 14.40
CA ASP A 40 -1.70 4.13 15.61
C ASP A 40 -0.85 5.41 15.77
N GLU A 41 -0.50 6.07 14.66
CA GLU A 41 0.40 7.22 14.65
C GLU A 41 0.02 8.28 13.58
N SER A 42 0.75 9.41 13.52
CA SER A 42 0.49 10.43 12.49
C SER A 42 0.82 9.91 11.09
N TYR A 43 0.22 10.52 10.04
CA TYR A 43 0.46 10.11 8.65
C TYR A 43 1.93 10.25 8.24
N GLU A 44 2.64 11.25 8.75
CA GLU A 44 4.08 11.44 8.53
C GLU A 44 4.90 10.29 9.12
N LYS A 45 4.63 9.92 10.38
CA LYS A 45 5.32 8.80 11.05
C LYS A 45 5.00 7.48 10.36
N SER A 46 3.74 7.27 10.01
CA SER A 46 3.29 6.11 9.25
C SER A 46 4.05 5.98 7.92
N ALA A 47 4.30 7.09 7.21
CA ALA A 47 5.05 7.09 5.94
C ALA A 47 6.50 6.68 6.14
N GLN A 48 7.15 7.19 7.19
CA GLN A 48 8.51 6.82 7.54
C GLN A 48 8.61 5.33 7.92
N LYS A 49 7.62 4.82 8.66
CA LYS A 49 7.60 3.43 9.13
C LYS A 49 7.31 2.44 8.02
N ILE A 50 6.35 2.73 7.13
CA ILE A 50 6.10 1.94 5.91
C ILE A 50 7.39 1.82 5.09
N LYS A 51 8.08 2.95 4.86
CA LYS A 51 9.34 2.95 4.11
C LYS A 51 10.42 2.13 4.81
N SER A 52 10.53 2.22 6.13
CA SER A 52 11.52 1.48 6.91
C SER A 52 11.27 -0.03 6.91
N LEU A 53 10.00 -0.46 6.95
CA LEU A 53 9.62 -1.88 7.00
C LEU A 53 9.62 -2.57 5.63
N THR A 54 9.26 -1.84 4.57
CA THR A 54 9.01 -2.43 3.25
C THR A 54 9.98 -1.95 2.17
N GLY A 55 10.77 -0.91 2.45
CA GLY A 55 11.56 -0.19 1.44
C GLY A 55 10.71 0.67 0.49
N ILE A 56 9.38 0.62 0.56
CA ILE A 56 8.49 1.35 -0.35
C ILE A 56 8.08 2.70 0.20
N ALA A 57 8.23 3.74 -0.61
CA ALA A 57 7.74 5.07 -0.28
C ALA A 57 6.23 5.19 -0.57
N VAL A 58 5.47 5.42 0.49
CA VAL A 58 4.05 5.83 0.45
C VAL A 58 3.93 7.17 1.19
N SER A 59 3.46 8.23 0.51
CA SER A 59 3.39 9.58 1.10
C SER A 59 2.33 9.67 2.21
N HIS A 60 2.52 10.60 3.15
CA HIS A 60 1.53 10.91 4.18
C HIS A 60 0.15 11.24 3.56
N SER A 61 0.13 12.02 2.47
CA SER A 61 -1.09 12.39 1.74
C SER A 61 -1.81 11.19 1.11
N THR A 62 -1.06 10.18 0.67
CA THR A 62 -1.64 8.92 0.18
C THR A 62 -2.26 8.14 1.33
N GLN A 63 -1.60 8.11 2.48
CA GLN A 63 -2.14 7.46 3.68
C GLN A 63 -3.41 8.12 4.19
N GLN A 64 -3.43 9.46 4.28
CA GLN A 64 -4.63 10.21 4.63
C GLN A 64 -5.78 9.89 3.66
N ARG A 65 -5.53 9.88 2.35
CA ARG A 65 -6.56 9.52 1.36
C ARG A 65 -7.08 8.11 1.54
N LEU A 66 -6.24 7.15 1.91
CA LEU A 66 -6.65 5.76 2.14
C LEU A 66 -7.58 5.63 3.35
N VAL A 67 -7.29 6.37 4.43
CA VAL A 67 -8.12 6.37 5.64
C VAL A 67 -9.50 6.98 5.40
N HIS A 68 -9.60 8.00 4.54
CA HIS A 68 -10.86 8.71 4.25
C HIS A 68 -11.61 8.19 3.02
N ARG A 69 -11.16 7.08 2.44
CA ARG A 69 -11.79 6.47 1.26
C ARG A 69 -12.95 5.57 1.66
#